data_AF-A0A256XN06-F1
#
_entry.id   AF-A0A256XN06-F1
#
_cell.length_a   1.000
_cell.length_b   1.000
_cell.length_c   1.000
_cell.angle_alpha   90.00
_cell.angle_beta   90.00
_cell.angle_gamma   90.00
#
_symmetry.space_group_name_H-M   'P 1'
#
loop_
_entity.id
_entity.type
_entity.pdbx_description
1 polymer ?
#
loop_
_entity_poly.entity_id
_entity_poly.type
_entity_poly.pdbx_seq_one_letter_code
_entity_poly.pdbx_strand_id
1 'polypeptide(L)'
;MEKIDSSRIGYLGASMGGILGAIFISVEPRVKAAVLIVPGGNMSLMIKESKHPSVSLIREYIQKTGLSYDYLQKMLDPIDPINFIEYYSPRPVQFHCGVYDDIVPAEACRQLYDRAREPKEIYWYESGHALKPEELVVLRAINFFNKHLKAVKPTKVENKEYYIVKLENIPDYSLLILLAWIILLSIATAVYILYKLKKI
;
A
#
# COMPACT_ATOMS: atom_id res chain seq x y z
N MET A 1 26.52 10.68 24.68
CA MET A 1 25.33 11.18 23.95
C MET A 1 24.85 10.08 23.03
N GLU A 2 23.80 9.36 23.39
CA GLU A 2 23.08 8.53 22.42
C GLU A 2 22.21 9.48 21.58
N LYS A 3 22.57 9.70 20.31
CA LYS A 3 21.79 10.55 19.39
C LYS A 3 20.54 9.85 18.84
N ILE A 4 20.36 8.56 19.15
CA ILE A 4 19.27 7.71 18.67
C ILE A 4 18.58 7.07 19.88
N ASP A 5 17.26 7.19 19.92
CA ASP A 5 16.43 6.54 20.93
C ASP A 5 16.10 5.11 20.50
N SER A 6 16.76 4.14 21.12
CA SER A 6 16.62 2.71 20.81
C SER A 6 15.22 2.15 21.10
N SER A 7 14.38 2.87 21.85
CA SER A 7 12.98 2.49 22.13
C SER A 7 12.02 2.86 21.00
N ARG A 8 12.46 3.65 20.00
CA ARG A 8 11.61 4.23 18.93
C ARG A 8 12.14 3.97 17.52
N ILE A 9 12.66 2.77 17.26
CA ILE A 9 13.18 2.40 15.94
C ILE A 9 12.02 1.94 15.04
N GLY A 10 11.84 2.62 13.90
CA GLY A 10 10.92 2.21 12.83
C GLY A 10 11.67 1.62 11.63
N TYR A 11 10.98 0.83 10.82
CA TYR A 11 11.47 0.35 9.53
C TYR A 11 10.51 0.73 8.41
N LEU A 12 11.03 1.28 7.31
CA LEU A 12 10.27 1.46 6.08
C LEU A 12 11.04 0.80 4.94
N GLY A 13 10.36 -0.06 4.19
CA GLY A 13 10.92 -0.74 3.02
C GLY A 13 9.93 -0.74 1.87
N ALA A 14 10.40 -0.38 0.67
CA ALA A 14 9.62 -0.40 -0.56
C ALA A 14 10.14 -1.47 -1.53
N SER A 15 9.24 -2.17 -2.23
CA SER A 15 9.55 -3.21 -3.22
C SER A 15 10.48 -4.27 -2.65
N MET A 16 11.71 -4.43 -3.16
CA MET A 16 12.74 -5.32 -2.60
C MET A 16 12.99 -5.04 -1.11
N GLY A 17 12.96 -3.77 -0.68
CA GLY A 17 13.01 -3.39 0.73
C GLY A 17 11.78 -3.85 1.52
N GLY A 18 10.60 -3.90 0.90
CA GLY A 18 9.40 -4.48 1.54
C GLY A 18 9.49 -6.01 1.67
N ILE A 19 9.97 -6.68 0.62
CA ILE A 19 10.18 -8.14 0.56
C ILE A 19 11.21 -8.58 1.60
N LEU A 20 12.44 -8.07 1.52
CA LEU A 20 13.50 -8.41 2.48
C LEU A 20 13.22 -7.82 3.86
N GLY A 21 12.56 -6.66 3.90
CA GLY A 21 12.14 -5.99 5.12
C GLY A 21 11.20 -6.85 5.95
N ALA A 22 10.24 -7.55 5.33
CA ALA A 22 9.35 -8.48 6.03
C ALA A 22 10.11 -9.60 6.76
N ILE A 23 11.22 -10.09 6.21
CA ILE A 23 12.11 -11.04 6.90
C ILE A 23 12.86 -10.32 8.03
N PHE A 24 13.51 -9.20 7.70
CA PHE A 24 14.32 -8.44 8.64
C PHE A 24 13.56 -8.03 9.91
N ILE A 25 12.38 -7.42 9.77
CA ILE A 25 11.59 -6.97 10.93
C ILE A 25 11.18 -8.15 11.81
N SER A 26 10.92 -9.31 11.20
CA SER A 26 10.48 -10.52 11.90
C SER A 26 11.59 -11.13 12.76
N VAL A 27 12.86 -10.91 12.41
CA VAL A 27 14.01 -11.43 13.18
C VAL A 27 14.74 -10.36 14.01
N GLU A 28 14.49 -9.08 13.77
CA GLU A 28 15.11 -7.96 14.49
C GLU A 28 14.14 -7.38 15.56
N PRO A 29 14.30 -7.71 16.86
CA PRO A 29 13.37 -7.29 17.91
C PRO A 29 13.41 -5.77 18.24
N ARG A 30 14.42 -5.04 17.76
CA ARG A 30 14.55 -3.59 18.00
C ARG A 30 13.59 -2.76 17.16
N VAL A 31 13.18 -3.23 15.98
CA VAL A 31 12.16 -2.54 15.17
C VAL A 31 10.82 -2.60 15.90
N LYS A 32 10.21 -1.44 16.19
CA LYS A 32 8.97 -1.32 16.98
C LYS A 32 7.73 -1.04 16.14
N ALA A 33 7.90 -0.54 14.91
CA ALA A 33 6.84 -0.33 13.94
C ALA A 33 7.41 -0.46 12.52
N ALA A 34 6.65 -1.03 11.59
CA ALA A 34 7.12 -1.27 10.22
C ALA A 34 6.10 -0.81 9.17
N VAL A 35 6.59 -0.19 8.10
CA VAL A 35 5.81 0.14 6.91
C VAL A 35 6.42 -0.59 5.72
N LEU A 36 5.61 -1.40 5.04
CA LEU A 36 6.02 -2.19 3.88
C LEU A 36 5.23 -1.69 2.66
N ILE A 37 5.94 -1.16 1.67
CA ILE A 37 5.35 -0.55 0.47
C ILE A 37 5.62 -1.47 -0.73
N VAL A 38 4.56 -1.85 -1.45
CA VAL A 38 4.55 -2.88 -2.49
C VAL A 38 5.39 -4.13 -2.13
N PRO A 39 5.20 -4.72 -0.92
CA PRO A 39 5.89 -5.94 -0.54
C PRO A 39 5.23 -7.18 -1.18
N GLY A 40 5.90 -8.32 -1.07
CA GLY A 40 5.34 -9.61 -1.49
C GLY A 40 5.98 -10.77 -0.74
N GLY A 41 5.17 -11.80 -0.49
CA GLY A 41 5.63 -13.14 -0.10
C GLY A 41 5.29 -14.14 -1.20
N ASN A 42 5.57 -15.43 -0.97
CA ASN A 42 5.37 -16.47 -1.98
C ASN A 42 6.25 -16.17 -3.21
N MET A 43 7.56 -16.37 -3.06
CA MET A 43 8.55 -16.07 -4.07
C MET A 43 8.32 -16.90 -5.34
N SER A 44 7.78 -18.12 -5.25
CA SER A 44 7.44 -18.90 -6.44
C SER A 44 6.33 -18.23 -7.26
N LEU A 45 5.29 -17.67 -6.61
CA LEU A 45 4.26 -16.87 -7.27
C LEU A 45 4.86 -15.62 -7.90
N MET A 46 5.73 -14.90 -7.18
CA MET A 46 6.40 -13.72 -7.74
C MET A 46 7.24 -14.07 -8.97
N ILE A 47 8.01 -15.16 -8.94
CA ILE A 47 8.78 -15.63 -10.09
C ILE A 47 7.87 -15.99 -11.27
N LYS A 48 6.73 -16.64 -10.99
CA LYS A 48 5.78 -17.08 -12.01
C LYS A 48 5.13 -15.91 -12.74
N GLU A 49 4.58 -14.96 -11.98
CA GLU A 49 3.64 -13.95 -12.50
C GLU A 49 4.29 -12.57 -12.72
N SER A 50 5.42 -12.27 -12.07
CA SER A 50 6.07 -10.95 -12.21
C SER A 50 6.49 -10.67 -13.65
N LYS A 51 6.35 -9.41 -14.07
CA LYS A 51 6.90 -8.88 -15.32
C LYS A 51 8.30 -8.30 -15.16
N HIS A 52 8.88 -8.33 -13.97
CA HIS A 52 10.23 -7.83 -13.76
C HIS A 52 11.26 -8.64 -14.57
N PRO A 53 12.19 -8.00 -15.30
CA PRO A 53 13.13 -8.71 -16.18
C PRO A 53 13.99 -9.76 -15.47
N SER A 54 14.26 -9.59 -14.17
CA SER A 54 15.09 -10.52 -13.39
C SER A 54 14.51 -11.93 -13.27
N VAL A 55 13.19 -12.10 -13.39
CA VAL A 55 12.54 -13.42 -13.28
C VAL A 55 12.50 -14.18 -14.61
N SER A 56 12.82 -13.54 -15.73
CA SER A 56 12.75 -14.15 -17.07
C SER A 56 13.75 -15.30 -17.22
N LEU A 57 15.00 -15.12 -16.79
CA LEU A 57 16.01 -16.18 -16.83
C LEU A 57 15.65 -17.37 -15.92
N ILE A 58 15.04 -17.08 -14.78
CA ILE A 58 14.58 -18.12 -13.84
C ILE A 58 13.44 -18.92 -14.48
N ARG A 59 12.46 -18.25 -15.09
CA ARG A 59 11.34 -18.91 -15.80
C ARG A 59 11.81 -19.73 -16.99
N GLU A 60 12.77 -19.25 -17.77
CA GLU A 60 13.37 -20.01 -18.87
C GLU A 60 14.07 -21.28 -18.36
N TYR A 61 14.82 -21.18 -17.26
CA TYR A 61 15.45 -22.33 -16.63
C TYR A 61 14.41 -23.35 -16.13
N ILE A 62 13.34 -22.88 -15.48
CA ILE A 62 12.22 -23.72 -15.04
C ILE A 62 11.60 -24.47 -16.23
N GLN A 63 11.33 -23.78 -17.34
CA GLN A 63 10.77 -24.39 -18.55
C GLN A 63 11.72 -25.43 -19.16
N LYS A 64 13.02 -25.13 -19.24
CA LYS A 64 14.04 -26.04 -19.79
C LYS A 64 14.23 -27.30 -18.95
N THR A 65 14.10 -27.20 -17.64
CA THR A 65 14.36 -28.30 -16.70
C THR A 65 13.10 -29.06 -16.30
N GLY A 66 11.90 -28.53 -16.56
CA GLY A 66 10.65 -29.10 -16.08
C GLY A 66 10.46 -28.97 -14.57
N LEU A 67 11.18 -28.04 -13.92
CA LEU A 67 11.06 -27.81 -12.48
C LEU A 67 9.63 -27.39 -12.11
N SER A 68 9.05 -27.97 -11.07
CA SER A 68 7.75 -27.51 -10.59
C SER A 68 7.89 -26.26 -9.71
N TYR A 69 6.90 -25.37 -9.75
CA TYR A 69 6.84 -24.21 -8.87
C TYR A 69 6.74 -24.59 -7.39
N ASP A 70 6.12 -25.73 -7.06
CA ASP A 70 6.07 -26.25 -5.69
C ASP A 70 7.46 -26.64 -5.17
N TYR A 71 8.29 -27.27 -6.02
CA TYR A 71 9.66 -27.61 -5.66
C TYR A 71 10.52 -26.35 -5.54
N LEU A 72 10.34 -25.40 -6.47
CA LEU A 72 10.98 -24.08 -6.38
C LEU A 72 10.63 -23.38 -5.06
N GLN A 73 9.36 -23.40 -4.67
CA GLN A 73 8.91 -22.80 -3.41
C GLN A 73 9.62 -23.45 -2.21
N LYS A 74 9.69 -24.78 -2.16
CA LYS A 74 10.44 -25.49 -1.10
C LYS A 74 11.90 -25.08 -0.99
N MET A 75 12.56 -24.79 -2.12
CA MET A 75 13.93 -24.28 -2.11
C MET A 75 14.04 -22.83 -1.62
N LEU A 76 13.01 -22.02 -1.88
CA LEU A 76 12.95 -20.60 -1.51
C LEU A 76 12.41 -20.37 -0.10
N ASP A 77 11.73 -21.35 0.50
CA ASP A 77 11.12 -21.23 1.82
C ASP A 77 12.03 -20.64 2.92
N PRO A 78 13.35 -20.95 2.99
CA PRO A 78 14.26 -20.35 3.98
C PRO A 78 14.47 -18.84 3.82
N ILE A 79 14.14 -18.27 2.67
CA ILE A 79 14.28 -16.85 2.35
C ILE A 79 12.95 -16.22 1.87
N ASP A 80 11.83 -16.93 2.01
CA ASP A 80 10.54 -16.42 1.57
C ASP A 80 9.86 -15.61 2.68
N PRO A 81 9.55 -14.33 2.47
CA PRO A 81 8.89 -13.48 3.47
C PRO A 81 7.61 -14.05 4.07
N ILE A 82 6.85 -14.86 3.31
CA ILE A 82 5.61 -15.48 3.80
C ILE A 82 5.85 -16.43 4.98
N ASN A 83 7.06 -16.96 5.12
CA ASN A 83 7.42 -17.85 6.23
C ASN A 83 7.90 -17.09 7.47
N PHE A 84 8.06 -15.76 7.40
CA PHE A 84 8.60 -14.96 8.50
C PHE A 84 7.60 -13.97 9.09
N ILE A 85 6.77 -13.34 8.26
CA ILE A 85 6.00 -12.14 8.62
C ILE A 85 5.12 -12.31 9.89
N GLU A 86 4.67 -13.52 10.20
CA GLU A 86 3.87 -13.76 11.41
C GLU A 86 4.64 -13.52 12.71
N TYR A 87 5.96 -13.72 12.72
CA TYR A 87 6.82 -13.58 13.89
C TYR A 87 7.11 -12.13 14.24
N TYR A 88 6.72 -11.19 13.37
CA TYR A 88 6.82 -9.77 13.68
C TYR A 88 5.84 -9.35 14.79
N SER A 89 4.66 -9.98 14.85
CA SER A 89 3.65 -9.77 15.90
C SER A 89 4.25 -10.01 17.30
N PRO A 90 3.86 -9.24 18.33
CA PRO A 90 2.72 -8.30 18.40
C PRO A 90 3.07 -6.86 17.99
N ARG A 91 4.12 -6.64 17.20
CA ARG A 91 4.51 -5.30 16.76
C ARG A 91 3.68 -4.85 15.54
N PRO A 92 3.31 -3.57 15.44
CA PRO A 92 2.46 -3.03 14.39
C PRO A 92 3.17 -2.96 13.03
N VAL A 93 2.49 -3.43 11.99
CA VAL A 93 2.91 -3.35 10.58
C VAL A 93 1.82 -2.73 9.69
N GLN A 94 2.23 -1.87 8.76
CA GLN A 94 1.35 -1.26 7.76
C GLN A 94 1.80 -1.65 6.35
N PHE A 95 0.86 -2.09 5.52
CA PHE A 95 1.08 -2.52 4.14
C PHE A 95 0.49 -1.51 3.16
N HIS A 96 1.21 -1.23 2.08
CA HIS A 96 0.71 -0.45 0.94
C HIS A 96 0.84 -1.30 -0.32
N CYS A 97 -0.27 -1.64 -0.97
CA CYS A 97 -0.29 -2.53 -2.14
C CYS A 97 -0.93 -1.83 -3.34
N GLY A 98 -0.40 -2.05 -4.54
CA GLY A 98 -1.02 -1.64 -5.80
C GLY A 98 -1.99 -2.71 -6.31
N VAL A 99 -3.20 -2.32 -6.71
CA VAL A 99 -4.21 -3.24 -7.27
C VAL A 99 -3.74 -3.86 -8.59
N TYR A 100 -2.98 -3.08 -9.38
CA TYR A 100 -2.48 -3.48 -10.71
C TYR A 100 -0.97 -3.74 -10.70
N ASP A 101 -0.35 -3.99 -9.54
CA ASP A 101 1.07 -4.27 -9.46
C ASP A 101 1.39 -5.58 -10.18
N ASP A 102 2.19 -5.49 -11.25
CA ASP A 102 2.66 -6.61 -12.05
C ASP A 102 4.18 -6.83 -11.91
N ILE A 103 4.86 -6.06 -11.06
CA ILE A 103 6.27 -6.23 -10.69
C ILE A 103 6.37 -7.08 -9.43
N VAL A 104 5.64 -6.71 -8.39
CA VAL A 104 5.38 -7.54 -7.20
C VAL A 104 3.88 -7.81 -7.21
N PRO A 105 3.43 -8.93 -7.81
CA PRO A 105 2.01 -9.19 -8.06
C PRO A 105 1.13 -8.85 -6.85
N ALA A 106 0.01 -8.14 -7.07
CA ALA A 106 -0.92 -7.75 -6.00
C ALA A 106 -1.28 -8.91 -5.05
N GLU A 107 -1.42 -10.12 -5.60
CA GLU A 107 -1.68 -11.34 -4.83
C GLU A 107 -0.55 -11.71 -3.86
N ALA A 108 0.72 -11.47 -4.21
CA ALA A 108 1.85 -11.68 -3.31
C ALA A 108 1.79 -10.74 -2.09
N CYS A 109 1.35 -9.49 -2.29
CA CYS A 109 1.13 -8.52 -1.20
C CYS A 109 -0.02 -8.98 -0.28
N ARG A 110 -1.14 -9.43 -0.88
CA ARG A 110 -2.30 -9.97 -0.17
C ARG A 110 -1.92 -11.18 0.70
N GLN A 111 -1.24 -12.18 0.13
CA GLN A 111 -0.82 -13.37 0.86
C GLN A 111 0.11 -13.05 2.03
N LEU A 112 1.04 -12.10 1.84
CA LEU A 112 1.92 -11.65 2.92
C LEU A 112 1.15 -10.95 4.04
N TYR A 113 0.19 -10.09 3.71
CA TYR A 113 -0.68 -9.42 4.68
C TYR A 113 -1.57 -10.41 5.45
N ASP A 114 -2.20 -11.36 4.75
CA ASP A 114 -3.08 -12.35 5.36
C ASP A 114 -2.33 -13.22 6.36
N ARG A 115 -1.08 -13.57 6.01
CA ARG A 115 -0.17 -14.34 6.85
C ARG A 115 0.34 -13.58 8.07
N ALA A 116 0.46 -12.25 7.99
CA ALA A 116 0.84 -11.42 9.12
C ALA A 116 -0.21 -11.52 10.24
N ARG A 117 0.23 -11.46 11.51
CA ARG A 117 -0.67 -11.44 12.67
C ARG A 117 -0.91 -9.99 13.12
N GLU A 118 -1.95 -9.78 13.92
CA GLU A 118 -2.27 -8.47 14.48
C GLU A 118 -1.14 -7.93 15.39
N PRO A 119 -1.00 -6.60 15.54
CA PRO A 119 -1.76 -5.54 14.87
C PRO A 119 -1.24 -5.25 13.44
N LYS A 120 -2.14 -5.22 12.46
CA LYS A 120 -1.80 -4.91 11.06
C LYS A 120 -2.78 -3.96 10.38
N GLU A 121 -2.28 -3.14 9.46
CA GLU A 121 -3.07 -2.23 8.61
C GLU A 121 -2.70 -2.45 7.14
N ILE A 122 -3.66 -2.31 6.22
CA ILE A 122 -3.41 -2.41 4.77
C ILE A 122 -4.12 -1.30 4.01
N TYR A 123 -3.45 -0.78 2.97
CA TYR A 123 -4.02 0.15 2.02
C TYR A 123 -3.80 -0.31 0.59
N TRP A 124 -4.90 -0.36 -0.17
CA TRP A 124 -4.89 -0.64 -1.60
C TRP A 124 -4.99 0.67 -2.40
N TYR A 125 -4.24 0.72 -3.49
CA TYR A 125 -4.17 1.86 -4.40
C TYR A 125 -4.52 1.41 -5.82
N GLU A 126 -5.39 2.15 -6.50
CA GLU A 126 -5.73 1.97 -7.92
C GLU A 126 -4.54 2.36 -8.82
N SER A 127 -3.43 1.63 -8.68
CA SER A 127 -2.14 1.88 -9.31
C SER A 127 -1.36 0.57 -9.45
N GLY A 128 -0.29 0.59 -10.26
CA GLY A 128 0.67 -0.51 -10.36
C GLY A 128 1.74 -0.48 -9.27
N HIS A 129 2.95 -0.91 -9.62
CA HIS A 129 4.09 -0.93 -8.70
C HIS A 129 4.49 0.45 -8.17
N ALA A 130 4.36 1.48 -9.02
CA ALA A 130 4.51 2.88 -8.63
C ALA A 130 3.18 3.39 -8.06
N LEU A 131 3.05 3.38 -6.72
CA LEU A 131 1.83 3.79 -6.04
C LEU A 131 1.50 5.26 -6.27
N LYS A 132 0.21 5.56 -6.45
CA LYS A 132 -0.28 6.94 -6.61
C LYS A 132 -1.56 7.18 -5.80
N PRO A 133 -1.75 8.39 -5.23
CA PRO A 133 -0.74 9.46 -5.10
C PRO A 133 0.33 9.09 -4.06
N GLU A 134 1.59 9.41 -4.35
CA GLU A 134 2.75 9.05 -3.49
C GLU A 134 2.68 9.78 -2.15
N GLU A 135 2.20 11.02 -2.16
CA GLU A 135 2.00 11.86 -0.98
C GLU A 135 1.08 11.17 0.03
N LEU A 136 0.05 10.48 -0.44
CA LEU A 136 -0.86 9.74 0.43
C LEU A 136 -0.18 8.52 1.08
N VAL A 137 0.74 7.85 0.38
CA VAL A 137 1.55 6.77 0.95
C VAL A 137 2.43 7.32 2.07
N VAL A 138 3.15 8.42 1.80
CA VAL A 138 4.04 9.08 2.76
C VAL A 138 3.29 9.54 4.00
N LEU A 139 2.14 10.22 3.83
CA LEU A 139 1.33 10.72 4.94
C LEU A 139 0.83 9.58 5.85
N ARG A 140 0.36 8.48 5.26
CA ARG A 140 -0.07 7.29 6.02
C ARG A 140 1.08 6.67 6.81
N ALA A 141 2.25 6.53 6.18
CA ALA A 141 3.46 6.00 6.84
C ALA A 141 3.93 6.89 8.01
N ILE A 142 3.96 8.22 7.82
CA ILE A 142 4.31 9.17 8.89
C ILE A 142 3.30 9.08 10.04
N ASN A 143 2.01 9.05 9.75
CA ASN A 143 0.96 8.94 10.77
C ASN A 143 1.06 7.63 11.55
N PHE A 144 1.38 6.54 10.86
CA PHE A 144 1.62 5.23 11.47
C PHE A 144 2.80 5.26 12.43
N PHE A 145 3.95 5.79 12.02
CA PHE A 145 5.11 5.92 12.89
C PHE A 145 4.85 6.87 14.07
N ASN A 146 4.16 8.00 13.87
CA ASN A 146 3.79 8.90 14.96
C ASN A 146 2.93 8.19 16.01
N LYS A 147 1.94 7.41 15.57
CA LYS A 147 1.05 6.62 16.44
C LYS A 147 1.82 5.56 17.23
N HIS A 148 2.69 4.80 16.58
CA HIS A 148 3.27 3.58 17.17
C HIS A 148 4.65 3.78 17.81
N LEU A 149 5.43 4.76 17.33
CA LEU A 149 6.72 5.10 17.92
C LEU A 149 6.63 6.26 18.92
N LYS A 150 5.48 6.94 19.04
CA LYS A 150 5.29 8.08 19.95
C LYS A 150 6.35 9.17 19.72
N ALA A 151 6.78 9.35 18.47
CA ALA A 151 7.88 10.24 18.10
C ALA A 151 7.57 11.72 18.37
N VAL A 152 6.29 12.08 18.28
CA VAL A 152 5.74 13.43 18.53
C VAL A 152 4.38 13.25 19.21
N LYS A 153 4.02 14.08 20.20
CA LYS A 153 2.60 14.18 20.63
C LYS A 153 1.82 14.57 19.37
N PRO A 154 0.78 13.84 18.95
CA PRO A 154 0.05 14.20 17.75
C PRO A 154 -0.43 15.65 17.87
N THR A 155 0.19 16.57 17.13
CA THR A 155 -0.44 17.83 16.80
C THR A 155 -1.73 17.48 16.08
N LYS A 156 -2.79 18.25 16.29
CA LYS A 156 -4.11 18.08 15.63
C LYS A 156 -4.04 18.32 14.11
N VAL A 157 -3.05 17.76 13.41
CA VAL A 157 -3.05 17.65 11.96
C VAL A 157 -3.94 16.45 11.62
N GLU A 158 -5.22 16.58 11.99
CA GLU A 158 -6.30 15.69 11.60
C GLU A 158 -6.56 15.89 10.11
N ASN A 159 -6.40 14.84 9.30
CA ASN A 159 -7.08 14.57 8.01
C ASN A 159 -7.08 15.66 6.92
N LYS A 160 -6.60 16.88 7.16
CA LYS A 160 -6.72 18.03 6.25
C LYS A 160 -5.80 17.85 5.06
N GLU A 161 -4.60 17.37 5.28
CA GLU A 161 -3.64 17.03 4.21
C GLU A 161 -4.14 15.85 3.36
N TYR A 162 -4.82 14.87 3.95
CA TYR A 162 -5.51 13.81 3.20
C TYR A 162 -6.56 14.39 2.24
N TYR A 163 -7.38 15.35 2.71
CA TYR A 163 -8.38 15.99 1.86
C TYR A 163 -7.76 16.94 0.83
N ILE A 164 -6.65 17.61 1.13
CA ILE A 164 -5.94 18.49 0.19
C ILE A 164 -5.32 17.67 -0.95
N VAL A 165 -4.56 16.61 -0.63
CA VAL A 165 -4.02 15.69 -1.65
C VAL A 165 -5.14 15.04 -2.45
N LYS A 166 -6.26 14.69 -1.81
CA LYS A 166 -7.44 14.15 -2.50
C LYS A 166 -8.09 15.18 -3.42
N LEU A 167 -8.17 16.45 -3.02
CA LEU A 167 -8.73 17.56 -3.83
C LEU A 167 -7.83 17.90 -5.01
N GLU A 168 -6.52 17.93 -4.82
CA GLU A 168 -5.53 18.19 -5.88
C GLU A 168 -5.47 17.08 -6.93
N ASN A 169 -5.86 15.84 -6.58
CA ASN A 169 -5.92 14.70 -7.49
C ASN A 169 -7.32 14.41 -8.06
N ILE A 170 -8.28 15.32 -7.88
CA ILE A 170 -9.58 15.21 -8.57
C ILE A 170 -9.35 15.47 -10.07
N PRO A 171 -9.80 14.58 -10.98
CA PRO A 171 -9.68 14.81 -12.43
C PRO A 171 -10.29 16.16 -12.82
N ASP A 172 -9.62 16.94 -13.68
CA ASP A 172 -10.07 18.29 -14.08
C ASP A 172 -11.55 18.35 -14.51
N TYR A 173 -12.06 17.27 -15.11
CA TYR A 173 -13.44 17.16 -15.56
C TYR A 173 -14.48 16.99 -14.44
N SER A 174 -14.10 16.53 -13.24
CA SER A 174 -15.06 16.33 -12.14
C SER A 174 -15.60 17.65 -11.60
N LEU A 175 -14.78 18.71 -11.58
CA LEU A 175 -15.23 20.08 -11.28
C LEU A 175 -16.18 20.61 -12.37
N LEU A 176 -15.88 20.34 -13.64
CA LEU A 176 -16.74 20.70 -14.77
C LEU A 176 -18.10 19.98 -14.70
N ILE A 177 -18.12 18.70 -14.31
CA ILE A 177 -19.36 17.92 -14.13
C ILE A 177 -20.18 18.49 -12.97
N LEU A 178 -19.56 18.83 -11.84
CA LEU A 178 -20.27 19.45 -10.71
C LEU A 178 -20.88 20.81 -11.09
N LEU A 179 -20.13 21.64 -11.82
CA LEU A 179 -20.62 22.92 -12.34
C LEU A 179 -21.80 22.72 -13.31
N ALA A 180 -21.74 21.72 -14.20
CA ALA A 180 -22.84 21.38 -15.09
C ALA A 180 -24.10 20.98 -14.31
N TRP A 181 -23.98 20.22 -13.22
CA TRP A 181 -25.11 19.86 -12.36
C TRP A 181 -25.71 21.08 -11.65
N ILE A 182 -24.90 22.00 -11.14
CA ILE A 182 -25.37 23.24 -10.51
C ILE A 182 -26.14 24.11 -11.52
N ILE A 183 -25.64 24.21 -12.75
CA ILE A 183 -26.32 24.95 -13.83
C ILE A 183 -27.65 24.27 -14.18
N LEU A 184 -27.67 22.95 -14.36
CA LEU A 184 -28.91 22.22 -14.64
C LEU A 184 -29.95 22.37 -13.52
N LEU A 185 -29.52 22.32 -12.25
CA LEU A 185 -30.41 22.48 -11.10
C LEU A 185 -30.97 23.90 -11.01
N SER A 186 -30.15 24.91 -11.29
CA SER A 186 -30.60 26.31 -11.28
C SER A 186 -31.58 26.61 -12.41
N ILE A 187 -31.36 26.06 -13.61
CA ILE A 187 -32.32 26.13 -14.72
C ILE A 187 -33.63 25.42 -14.35
N ALA A 188 -33.57 24.20 -13.82
CA ALA A 188 -34.76 23.46 -13.42
C ALA A 188 -35.57 24.21 -12.35
N THR A 189 -34.89 24.83 -11.40
CA THR A 189 -35.51 25.64 -10.34
C THR A 189 -36.17 26.89 -10.91
N ALA A 190 -35.49 27.61 -11.83
CA ALA A 190 -36.05 28.78 -12.50
C ALA A 190 -37.29 28.43 -13.34
N VAL A 191 -37.23 27.33 -14.10
CA VAL A 191 -38.37 26.81 -14.88
C VAL A 191 -39.54 26.44 -13.96
N TYR A 192 -39.27 25.79 -12.83
CA TYR A 192 -40.29 25.43 -11.84
C TYR A 192 -40.96 26.67 -11.23
N ILE A 193 -40.18 27.69 -10.87
CA ILE A 193 -40.69 28.97 -10.36
C ILE A 193 -41.57 29.67 -11.41
N LEU A 194 -41.11 29.76 -12.66
CA LEU A 194 -41.86 30.36 -13.77
C LEU A 194 -43.16 29.59 -14.06
N TYR A 195 -43.14 28.26 -14.00
CA TYR A 195 -44.33 27.42 -14.16
C TYR A 195 -45.35 27.67 -13.03
N LYS A 196 -44.89 27.80 -11.77
CA LYS A 196 -45.73 28.13 -10.62
C LYS A 196 -46.34 29.54 -10.75
N LEU A 197 -45.59 30.52 -11.22
CA LEU A 197 -46.07 31.90 -11.40
C LEU A 197 -47.11 32.05 -12.52
N LYS A 198 -47.06 31.25 -13.59
CA LYS A 198 -48.08 31.24 -14.65
C LYS A 198 -49.41 30.56 -14.27
N LYS A 199 -49.45 29.87 -13.12
CA LYS A 199 -50.63 29.15 -12.61
C LYS A 199 -51.41 29.94 -11.55
N ILE A 200 -50.97 31.17 -11.25
CA ILE A 200 -51.67 32.17 -10.42
C ILE A 200 -52.30 33.17 -11.40
#